data_AF-A0A7V9B6J6-F1
#
_entry.id   AF-A0A7V9B6J6-F1
#
_cell.length_a   1.000
_cell.length_b   1.000
_cell.length_c   1.000
_cell.angle_alpha   90.00
_cell.angle_beta   90.00
_cell.angle_gamma   90.00
#
_symmetry.space_group_name_H-M   'P 1'
#
loop_
_entity.id
_entity.type
_entity.pdbx_description
1 polymer ?
#
loop_
_entity_poly.entity_id
_entity_poly.type
_entity_poly.pdbx_seq_one_letter_code
_entity_poly.pdbx_strand_id
1 'polypeptide(L)'
;MTASPATPTASGAVYDRGYRPYDGPRGGRSAARSALLRLTVRRALGLRRSWRQKVFPWTLLGIATIPAVVNVGVKYLTRDSPAEDIDFFTYREYIGNSVSLLLFVALTAPDVICPDRRNRVLPLIFARPLTGRDYVLAKVGAIAGIVFGFGFIPHVVLFVGQMLVVDDGARDYFTANAEVLWQVPLAVAAVALFYAVLALALSATTTKRVVGGVLFLGLALITSTIAEVMVEVNDGQTAWSLVSVIGLPFHVRDLIFLGHTDRRGSLGGIEGGGAMAVGLYVLVVAVSIAFLLKRYQEVE
;
A
#
# COMPACT_ATOMS: atom_id res chain seq x y z
N MET A 1 -57.36 -47.79 28.95
CA MET A 1 -55.95 -47.60 28.56
C MET A 1 -55.92 -47.20 27.09
N THR A 2 -55.78 -45.92 26.80
CA THR A 2 -55.66 -45.38 25.44
C THR A 2 -54.19 -45.07 25.16
N ALA A 3 -53.64 -45.64 24.09
CA ALA A 3 -52.25 -45.47 23.71
C ALA A 3 -52.02 -44.05 23.14
N SER A 4 -50.98 -43.37 23.62
CA SER A 4 -50.52 -42.08 23.12
C SER A 4 -49.80 -42.26 21.77
N PRO A 5 -50.04 -41.43 20.74
CA PRO A 5 -49.38 -41.60 19.45
C PRO A 5 -47.91 -41.21 19.55
N ALA A 6 -47.02 -42.08 19.07
CA ALA A 6 -45.58 -41.83 18.99
C ALA A 6 -45.30 -40.68 18.02
N THR A 7 -44.66 -39.62 18.50
CA THR A 7 -44.20 -38.50 17.67
C THR A 7 -43.07 -38.99 16.76
N PRO A 8 -43.14 -38.79 15.43
CA PRO A 8 -42.05 -39.18 14.54
C PRO A 8 -40.79 -38.40 14.93
N THR A 9 -39.76 -39.10 15.39
CA THR A 9 -38.43 -38.53 15.57
C THR A 9 -37.96 -38.02 14.22
N ALA A 10 -38.00 -36.70 14.03
CA ALA A 10 -37.39 -36.06 12.88
C ALA A 10 -35.89 -36.38 12.89
N SER A 11 -35.50 -37.40 12.13
CA SER A 11 -34.12 -37.74 11.84
C SER A 11 -33.51 -36.55 11.09
N GLY A 12 -32.88 -35.63 11.83
CA GLY A 12 -32.10 -34.54 11.25
C GLY A 12 -30.87 -35.11 10.55
N ALA A 13 -30.97 -35.37 9.26
CA ALA A 13 -29.83 -35.78 8.45
C ALA A 13 -28.88 -34.57 8.27
N VAL A 14 -27.70 -34.64 8.88
CA VAL A 14 -26.61 -33.69 8.63
C VAL A 14 -26.02 -34.03 7.27
N TYR A 15 -26.48 -33.34 6.23
CA TYR A 15 -25.88 -33.45 4.91
C TYR A 15 -24.58 -32.64 4.88
N ASP A 16 -23.44 -33.32 4.72
CA ASP A 16 -22.17 -32.68 4.40
C ASP A 16 -22.25 -32.11 2.98
N ARG A 17 -22.56 -30.81 2.88
CA ARG A 17 -22.79 -30.12 1.61
C ARG A 17 -21.54 -29.42 1.06
N GLY A 18 -20.35 -29.62 1.63
CA GLY A 18 -19.22 -28.81 1.18
C GLY A 18 -17.83 -29.20 1.66
N TYR A 19 -17.66 -30.26 2.45
CA TYR A 19 -16.31 -30.71 2.77
C TYR A 19 -15.68 -31.36 1.54
N ARG A 20 -14.75 -30.66 0.90
CA ARG A 20 -13.84 -31.29 -0.05
C ARG A 20 -12.66 -31.87 0.73
N PRO A 21 -12.49 -33.21 0.75
CA PRO A 21 -11.30 -33.79 1.34
C PRO A 21 -10.06 -33.21 0.66
N TYR A 22 -9.08 -32.83 1.48
CA TYR A 22 -7.81 -32.31 1.01
C TYR A 22 -6.79 -33.45 1.04
N ASP A 23 -6.51 -34.02 -0.13
CA ASP A 23 -5.54 -35.12 -0.29
C ASP A 23 -4.12 -34.63 -0.56
N GLY A 24 -3.89 -33.31 -0.54
CA GLY A 24 -2.57 -32.72 -0.74
C GLY A 24 -1.66 -32.83 0.50
N PRO A 25 -0.34 -32.65 0.32
CA PRO A 25 0.60 -32.66 1.42
C PRO A 25 0.27 -31.54 2.43
N ARG A 26 0.23 -31.90 3.72
CA ARG A 26 -0.05 -30.94 4.81
C ARG A 26 1.10 -29.94 4.90
N GLY A 27 0.84 -28.68 4.57
CA GLY A 27 1.82 -27.61 4.66
C GLY A 27 2.12 -27.21 6.11
N GLY A 28 3.37 -26.83 6.38
CA GLY A 28 3.77 -26.28 7.68
C GLY A 28 3.38 -24.82 7.88
N ARG A 29 4.01 -24.18 8.88
CA ARG A 29 3.79 -22.77 9.26
C ARG A 29 3.98 -21.77 8.11
N SER A 30 5.00 -21.96 7.27
CA SER A 30 5.26 -21.11 6.11
C SER A 30 4.15 -21.20 5.05
N ALA A 31 3.63 -22.41 4.81
CA ALA A 31 2.52 -22.63 3.90
C ALA A 31 1.26 -21.93 4.40
N ALA A 32 0.94 -22.03 5.69
CA ALA A 32 -0.18 -21.33 6.31
C ALA A 32 -0.04 -19.80 6.18
N ARG A 33 1.15 -19.24 6.45
CA ARG A 33 1.43 -17.81 6.29
C ARG A 33 1.25 -17.35 4.84
N SER A 34 1.78 -18.12 3.89
CA SER A 34 1.67 -17.82 2.45
C SER A 34 0.22 -17.89 1.96
N ALA A 35 -0.60 -18.79 2.54
CA ALA A 35 -2.01 -18.90 2.22
C ALA A 35 -2.78 -17.69 2.74
N LEU A 36 -2.48 -17.23 3.97
CA LEU A 36 -3.07 -16.02 4.54
C LEU A 36 -2.68 -14.76 3.74
N LEU A 37 -1.42 -14.65 3.32
CA LEU A 37 -0.94 -13.57 2.46
C LEU A 37 -1.70 -13.57 1.13
N ARG A 38 -1.75 -14.72 0.43
CA ARG A 38 -2.47 -14.85 -0.85
C ARG A 38 -3.96 -14.55 -0.72
N LEU A 39 -4.59 -14.99 0.37
CA LEU A 39 -6.00 -14.68 0.65
C LEU A 39 -6.22 -13.18 0.87
N THR A 40 -5.31 -12.53 1.60
CA THR A 40 -5.35 -11.09 1.86
C THR A 40 -5.18 -10.31 0.56
N VAL A 41 -4.23 -10.70 -0.29
CA VAL A 41 -4.04 -10.09 -1.62
C VAL A 41 -5.30 -10.24 -2.49
N ARG A 42 -5.84 -11.45 -2.58
CA ARG A 42 -7.08 -11.71 -3.34
C ARG A 42 -8.24 -10.89 -2.84
N ARG A 43 -8.36 -10.74 -1.52
CA ARG A 43 -9.42 -9.94 -0.90
C ARG A 43 -9.30 -8.46 -1.23
N ALA A 44 -8.11 -7.89 -1.06
CA ALA A 44 -7.86 -6.47 -1.33
C ALA A 44 -8.05 -6.11 -2.82
N LEU A 45 -7.68 -7.00 -3.74
CA LEU A 45 -7.85 -6.82 -5.19
C LEU A 45 -9.24 -7.24 -5.72
N GLY A 46 -10.14 -7.72 -4.86
CA GLY A 46 -11.45 -8.22 -5.28
C GLY A 46 -11.41 -9.49 -6.14
N LEU A 47 -10.30 -10.23 -6.14
CA LEU A 47 -10.14 -11.47 -6.91
C LEU A 47 -11.05 -12.57 -6.35
N ARG A 48 -11.70 -13.32 -7.25
CA ARG A 48 -12.71 -14.36 -6.92
C ARG A 48 -13.93 -13.84 -6.15
N ARG A 49 -14.24 -12.55 -6.24
CA ARG A 49 -15.47 -11.93 -5.72
C ARG A 49 -16.27 -11.30 -6.85
N SER A 50 -17.47 -10.83 -6.54
CA SER A 50 -18.36 -10.20 -7.52
C SER A 50 -17.66 -9.02 -8.21
N TRP A 51 -18.02 -8.76 -9.46
CA TRP A 51 -17.37 -7.75 -10.31
C TRP A 51 -17.30 -6.37 -9.63
N ARG A 52 -18.32 -6.01 -8.84
CA ARG A 52 -18.41 -4.74 -8.08
C ARG A 52 -17.23 -4.52 -7.13
N GLN A 53 -16.65 -5.59 -6.56
CA GLN A 53 -15.51 -5.49 -5.65
C GLN A 53 -14.17 -5.35 -6.37
N LYS A 54 -14.13 -5.60 -7.69
CA LYS A 54 -12.97 -5.37 -8.54
C LYS A 54 -12.93 -3.94 -9.05
N VAL A 55 -14.08 -3.31 -9.27
CA VAL A 55 -14.15 -1.94 -9.81
C VAL A 55 -13.27 -0.99 -9.02
N PHE A 56 -13.43 -0.95 -7.70
CA PHE A 56 -12.71 0.00 -6.85
C PHE A 56 -11.16 -0.04 -6.99
N PRO A 57 -10.46 -1.16 -6.70
CA PRO A 57 -9.00 -1.20 -6.76
C PRO A 57 -8.46 -0.96 -8.18
N TRP A 58 -9.14 -1.49 -9.20
CA TRP A 58 -8.69 -1.38 -10.58
C TRP A 58 -8.99 -0.01 -11.20
N THR A 59 -10.10 0.64 -10.84
CA THR A 59 -10.40 2.02 -11.26
C THR A 59 -9.39 2.99 -10.65
N LEU A 60 -9.05 2.85 -9.36
CA LEU A 60 -8.02 3.69 -8.76
C LEU A 60 -6.64 3.48 -9.40
N LEU A 61 -6.29 2.23 -9.73
CA LEU A 61 -5.04 1.94 -10.44
C LEU A 61 -5.05 2.57 -11.83
N GLY A 62 -6.18 2.50 -12.55
CA GLY A 62 -6.37 3.17 -13.83
C GLY A 62 -6.16 4.68 -13.69
N ILE A 63 -6.83 5.32 -12.73
CA ILE A 63 -6.68 6.76 -12.44
C ILE A 63 -5.23 7.11 -12.10
N ALA A 64 -4.57 6.31 -11.26
CA ALA A 64 -3.16 6.49 -10.94
C ALA A 64 -2.28 6.41 -12.19
N THR A 65 -2.63 5.56 -13.16
CA THR A 65 -1.85 5.35 -14.39
C THR A 65 -2.09 6.43 -15.45
N ILE A 66 -3.21 7.16 -15.40
CA ILE A 66 -3.57 8.20 -16.40
C ILE A 66 -2.44 9.22 -16.60
N PRO A 67 -1.87 9.86 -15.55
CA PRO A 67 -0.84 10.87 -15.76
C PRO A 67 0.43 10.31 -16.44
N ALA A 68 0.77 9.03 -16.23
CA ALA A 68 1.92 8.41 -16.90
C ALA A 68 1.65 8.24 -18.40
N VAL A 69 0.44 7.76 -18.75
CA VAL A 69 0.02 7.61 -20.14
C VAL A 69 -0.05 8.96 -20.85
N VAL A 70 -0.60 9.98 -20.18
CA VAL A 70 -0.67 11.35 -20.73
C VAL A 70 0.73 11.91 -20.96
N ASN A 71 1.67 11.77 -20.02
CA ASN A 71 3.05 12.23 -20.17
C ASN A 71 3.73 11.58 -21.39
N VAL A 72 3.65 10.25 -21.51
CA VAL A 72 4.18 9.52 -22.68
C VAL A 72 3.51 9.96 -23.99
N GLY A 73 2.18 10.13 -23.97
CA GLY A 73 1.41 10.54 -25.14
C GLY A 73 1.76 11.95 -25.62
N VAL A 74 1.90 12.91 -24.69
CA VAL A 74 2.32 14.28 -25.01
C VAL A 74 3.73 14.27 -25.60
N LYS A 75 4.67 13.56 -24.97
CA LYS A 75 6.04 13.42 -25.47
C LYS A 75 6.08 12.84 -26.90
N TYR A 76 5.22 11.87 -27.19
CA TYR A 76 5.09 11.28 -28.52
C TYR A 76 4.54 12.28 -29.55
N LEU A 77 3.52 13.06 -29.19
CA LEU A 77 2.91 14.05 -30.10
C LEU A 77 3.84 15.23 -30.40
N THR A 78 4.68 15.64 -29.46
CA THR A 78 5.59 16.79 -29.60
C THR A 78 6.99 16.41 -30.08
N ARG A 79 7.23 15.16 -30.46
CA ARG A 79 8.57 14.70 -30.91
C ARG A 79 9.07 15.45 -32.15
N ASP A 80 8.16 15.80 -33.07
CA ASP A 80 8.47 16.40 -34.38
C ASP A 80 8.34 17.93 -34.37
N SER A 81 7.76 18.49 -33.31
CA SER A 81 7.56 19.93 -33.11
C SER A 81 8.00 20.27 -31.69
N PRO A 82 9.24 20.74 -31.48
CA PRO A 82 9.70 21.19 -30.18
C PRO A 82 9.02 22.52 -29.84
N ALA A 83 7.74 22.46 -29.47
CA ALA A 83 7.12 23.53 -28.73
C ALA A 83 7.71 23.48 -27.32
N GLU A 84 8.67 24.37 -27.10
CA GLU A 84 9.27 24.70 -25.81
C GLU A 84 8.17 24.99 -24.76
N ASP A 85 8.44 24.64 -23.50
CA ASP A 85 7.61 24.87 -22.30
C ASP A 85 6.50 23.87 -21.91
N ILE A 86 6.64 22.57 -22.21
CA ILE A 86 5.88 21.54 -21.46
C ILE A 86 6.79 20.91 -20.40
N ASP A 87 6.55 21.27 -19.14
CA ASP A 87 7.24 20.70 -17.99
C ASP A 87 6.79 19.23 -17.80
N PHE A 88 7.69 18.28 -18.10
CA PHE A 88 7.39 16.86 -18.00
C PHE A 88 7.68 16.36 -16.59
N PHE A 89 6.73 15.64 -15.98
CA PHE A 89 6.95 15.03 -14.66
C PHE A 89 8.19 14.13 -14.66
N THR A 90 9.10 14.40 -13.74
CA THR A 90 10.24 13.51 -13.49
C THR A 90 9.76 12.21 -12.83
N TYR A 91 10.48 11.10 -13.04
CA TYR A 91 10.26 9.83 -12.33
C TYR A 91 10.10 10.02 -10.80
N ARG A 92 10.90 10.93 -10.23
CA ARG A 92 10.84 11.33 -8.83
C ARG A 92 9.50 11.95 -8.45
N GLU A 93 9.02 12.92 -9.21
CA GLU A 93 7.79 13.68 -8.92
C GLU A 93 6.54 12.82 -9.07
N TYR A 94 6.57 11.88 -10.01
CA TYR A 94 5.46 10.97 -10.26
C TYR A 94 5.12 10.10 -9.02
N ILE A 95 6.11 9.69 -8.23
CA ILE A 95 5.91 8.93 -6.97
C ILE A 95 5.11 9.73 -5.94
N GLY A 96 5.13 11.07 -6.01
CA GLY A 96 4.69 11.97 -4.93
C GLY A 96 3.20 12.32 -4.88
N ASN A 97 2.47 12.27 -6.00
CA ASN A 97 1.23 13.04 -6.13
C ASN A 97 -0.03 12.23 -6.49
N SER A 98 -0.13 10.99 -6.00
CA SER A 98 -1.30 10.15 -6.27
C SER A 98 -2.27 10.14 -5.07
N VAL A 99 -3.21 11.09 -5.05
CA VAL A 99 -4.39 11.05 -4.16
C VAL A 99 -5.11 9.69 -4.25
N SER A 100 -5.08 9.08 -5.43
CA SER A 100 -5.58 7.72 -5.69
C SER A 100 -4.87 6.65 -4.84
N LEU A 101 -3.56 6.76 -4.60
CA LEU A 101 -2.81 5.84 -3.75
C LEU A 101 -3.24 5.97 -2.29
N LEU A 102 -3.34 7.19 -1.78
CA LEU A 102 -3.80 7.43 -0.40
C LEU A 102 -5.21 6.89 -0.18
N LEU A 103 -6.12 7.15 -1.13
CA LEU A 103 -7.49 6.63 -1.10
C LEU A 103 -7.51 5.10 -1.20
N PHE A 104 -6.65 4.53 -2.04
CA PHE A 104 -6.51 3.08 -2.16
C PHE A 104 -6.06 2.45 -0.84
N VAL A 105 -5.03 2.98 -0.20
CA VAL A 105 -4.53 2.52 1.10
C VAL A 105 -5.61 2.66 2.18
N ALA A 106 -6.27 3.82 2.23
CA ALA A 106 -7.33 4.13 3.19
C ALA A 106 -8.51 3.16 3.13
N LEU A 107 -8.80 2.60 1.96
CA LEU A 107 -9.92 1.68 1.77
C LEU A 107 -9.49 0.20 1.90
N THR A 108 -8.29 -0.14 1.44
CA THR A 108 -7.81 -1.53 1.44
C THR A 108 -7.32 -2.00 2.80
N ALA A 109 -6.55 -1.19 3.53
CA ALA A 109 -6.02 -1.55 4.84
C ALA A 109 -7.13 -1.92 5.86
N PRO A 110 -8.19 -1.12 6.04
CA PRO A 110 -9.28 -1.50 6.93
C PRO A 110 -10.14 -2.65 6.39
N ASP A 111 -10.26 -2.84 5.07
CA ASP A 111 -11.05 -3.96 4.52
C ASP A 111 -10.42 -5.32 4.87
N VAL A 112 -9.09 -5.38 4.96
CA VAL A 112 -8.37 -6.63 5.25
C VAL A 112 -8.25 -6.96 6.73
N ILE A 113 -8.28 -5.98 7.64
CA ILE A 113 -8.12 -6.19 9.09
C ILE A 113 -9.42 -6.07 9.87
N CYS A 114 -10.22 -5.02 9.64
CA CYS A 114 -11.38 -4.73 10.48
C CYS A 114 -12.41 -5.88 10.53
N PRO A 115 -12.72 -6.56 9.41
CA PRO A 115 -13.67 -7.67 9.41
C PRO A 115 -13.20 -8.89 10.19
N ASP A 116 -11.89 -9.14 10.22
CA ASP A 116 -11.33 -10.29 10.93
C ASP A 116 -11.57 -10.14 12.45
N ARG A 117 -11.47 -8.89 12.94
CA ARG A 117 -11.83 -8.52 14.31
C ARG A 117 -13.35 -8.46 14.54
N ARG A 118 -14.08 -7.78 13.65
CA ARG A 118 -15.54 -7.61 13.76
C ARG A 118 -16.28 -8.94 13.84
N ASN A 119 -15.84 -9.92 13.05
CA ASN A 119 -16.46 -11.24 12.98
C ASN A 119 -15.81 -12.25 13.95
N ARG A 120 -14.86 -11.83 14.80
CA ARG A 120 -14.18 -12.66 15.78
C ARG A 120 -13.60 -13.96 15.19
N VAL A 121 -13.02 -13.87 13.99
CA VAL A 121 -12.43 -15.05 13.30
C VAL A 121 -10.97 -15.28 13.66
N LEU A 122 -10.35 -14.40 14.46
CA LEU A 122 -8.96 -14.54 14.87
C LEU A 122 -8.67 -15.85 15.62
N PRO A 123 -9.50 -16.31 16.58
CA PRO A 123 -9.31 -17.63 17.21
C PRO A 123 -9.35 -18.79 16.20
N LEU A 124 -10.20 -18.71 15.17
CA LEU A 124 -10.27 -19.72 14.11
C LEU A 124 -9.04 -19.70 13.19
N ILE A 125 -8.45 -18.52 12.98
CA ILE A 125 -7.21 -18.37 12.21
C ILE A 125 -6.03 -18.94 13.01
N PHE A 126 -5.96 -18.67 14.32
CA PHE A 126 -4.91 -19.13 15.23
C PHE A 126 -5.08 -20.58 15.72
N ALA A 127 -6.21 -21.22 15.44
CA ALA A 127 -6.35 -22.67 15.60
C ALA A 127 -5.44 -23.47 14.63
N ARG A 128 -4.92 -22.81 13.59
CA ARG A 128 -3.89 -23.34 12.68
C ARG A 128 -2.51 -23.03 13.24
N PRO A 129 -1.42 -23.66 12.76
CA PRO A 129 -0.05 -23.34 13.19
C PRO A 129 0.41 -21.96 12.67
N LEU A 130 -0.23 -20.90 13.16
CA LEU A 130 -0.02 -19.49 12.85
C LEU A 130 0.03 -18.72 14.17
N THR A 131 1.05 -17.89 14.34
CA THR A 131 1.13 -16.96 15.47
C THR A 131 0.64 -15.56 15.07
N GLY A 132 0.39 -14.69 16.04
CA GLY A 132 0.11 -13.27 15.84
C GLY A 132 1.17 -12.58 14.98
N ARG A 133 2.45 -12.94 15.20
CA ARG A 133 3.57 -12.49 14.33
C ARG A 133 3.39 -12.90 12.87
N ASP A 134 2.98 -14.14 12.59
CA ASP A 134 2.75 -14.61 11.22
C ASP A 134 1.59 -13.89 10.56
N TYR A 135 0.53 -13.62 11.34
CA TYR A 135 -0.61 -12.85 10.89
C TYR A 135 -0.20 -11.42 10.50
N VAL A 136 0.55 -10.72 11.36
CA VAL A 136 1.03 -9.36 11.07
C VAL A 136 1.92 -9.35 9.83
N LEU A 137 2.90 -10.26 9.74
CA LEU A 137 3.78 -10.36 8.56
C LEU A 137 2.99 -10.64 7.27
N ALA A 138 1.99 -11.53 7.33
CA ALA A 138 1.16 -11.84 6.17
C ALA A 138 0.29 -10.65 5.74
N LYS A 139 -0.29 -9.90 6.68
CA LYS A 139 -1.13 -8.71 6.40
C LYS A 139 -0.29 -7.54 5.88
N VAL A 140 0.80 -7.22 6.57
CA VAL A 140 1.74 -6.16 6.16
C VAL A 140 2.35 -6.48 4.81
N GLY A 141 2.87 -7.70 4.61
CA GLY A 141 3.45 -8.10 3.33
C GLY A 141 2.44 -8.10 2.18
N ALA A 142 1.19 -8.49 2.43
CA ALA A 142 0.13 -8.42 1.42
C ALA A 142 -0.19 -6.97 1.02
N ILE A 143 -0.43 -6.08 1.99
CA ILE A 143 -0.78 -4.69 1.68
C ILE A 143 0.42 -3.94 1.10
N ALA A 144 1.62 -4.08 1.68
CA ALA A 144 2.83 -3.47 1.14
C ALA A 144 3.10 -3.93 -0.30
N GLY A 145 2.94 -5.22 -0.61
CA GLY A 145 3.11 -5.74 -1.98
C GLY A 145 2.07 -5.19 -2.97
N ILE A 146 0.82 -5.01 -2.54
CA ILE A 146 -0.22 -4.45 -3.40
C ILE A 146 -0.01 -2.95 -3.61
N VAL A 147 0.31 -2.20 -2.55
CA VAL A 147 0.60 -0.76 -2.64
C VAL A 147 1.87 -0.53 -3.47
N PHE A 148 2.87 -1.41 -3.33
CA PHE A 148 4.04 -1.42 -4.19
C PHE A 148 3.64 -1.59 -5.66
N GLY A 149 2.86 -2.63 -5.99
CA GLY A 149 2.37 -2.81 -7.35
C GLY A 149 1.58 -1.61 -7.87
N PHE A 150 0.74 -1.02 -7.02
CA PHE A 150 -0.05 0.17 -7.36
C PHE A 150 0.83 1.38 -7.69
N GLY A 151 1.89 1.62 -6.93
CA GLY A 151 2.85 2.68 -7.21
C GLY A 151 3.82 2.36 -8.34
N PHE A 152 4.17 1.08 -8.52
CA PHE A 152 5.20 0.65 -9.47
C PHE A 152 4.68 0.49 -10.90
N ILE A 153 3.45 -0.03 -11.09
CA ILE A 153 2.88 -0.27 -12.42
C ILE A 153 2.89 1.00 -13.30
N PRO A 154 2.45 2.18 -12.81
CA PRO A 154 2.49 3.36 -13.65
C PRO A 154 3.91 3.82 -14.04
N HIS A 155 4.91 3.57 -13.19
CA HIS A 155 6.31 3.84 -13.54
C HIS A 155 6.81 2.91 -14.62
N VAL A 156 6.39 1.65 -14.61
CA VAL A 156 6.70 0.72 -15.70
C VAL A 156 6.09 1.21 -17.01
N VAL A 157 4.84 1.68 -16.99
CA VAL A 157 4.19 2.29 -18.16
C VAL A 157 4.96 3.52 -18.63
N LEU A 158 5.38 4.39 -17.72
CA LEU A 158 6.15 5.60 -18.04
C LEU A 158 7.52 5.25 -18.64
N PHE A 159 8.27 4.33 -18.02
CA PHE A 159 9.60 3.91 -18.48
C PHE A 159 9.56 3.23 -19.84
N VAL A 160 8.67 2.25 -20.00
CA VAL A 160 8.48 1.55 -21.28
C VAL A 160 7.97 2.52 -22.35
N GLY A 161 7.03 3.40 -21.99
CA GLY A 161 6.50 4.41 -22.91
C GLY A 161 7.57 5.37 -23.40
N GLN A 162 8.38 5.93 -22.50
CA GLN A 162 9.47 6.84 -22.88
C GLN A 162 10.54 6.13 -23.71
N MET A 163 10.86 4.88 -23.41
CA MET A 163 11.79 4.05 -24.18
C MET A 163 11.33 3.81 -25.63
N LEU A 164 10.01 3.75 -25.87
CA LEU A 164 9.44 3.55 -27.21
C LEU A 164 9.33 4.84 -28.05
N VAL A 165 9.35 5.99 -27.39
CA VAL A 165 9.14 7.31 -28.04
C VAL A 165 10.45 7.97 -28.47
N VAL A 166 11.57 7.62 -27.84
CA VAL A 166 12.87 8.26 -28.09
C VAL A 166 13.47 7.88 -29.45
N ASP A 167 13.92 8.89 -30.20
CA ASP A 167 14.46 8.75 -31.56
C ASP A 167 15.84 8.07 -31.59
N ASP A 168 16.67 8.31 -30.56
CA ASP A 168 18.01 7.72 -30.40
C ASP A 168 17.99 6.19 -30.17
N GLY A 169 16.79 5.62 -30.04
CA GLY A 169 16.58 4.18 -29.93
C GLY A 169 16.48 3.65 -28.51
N ALA A 170 15.75 2.55 -28.37
CA ALA A 170 15.34 1.99 -27.09
C ALA A 170 16.50 1.53 -26.20
N ARG A 171 17.63 1.11 -26.79
CA ARG A 171 18.81 0.64 -26.05
C ARG A 171 19.54 1.80 -25.38
N ASP A 172 19.70 2.90 -26.07
CA ASP A 172 20.43 4.06 -25.58
C ASP A 172 19.68 4.68 -24.40
N TYR A 173 18.36 4.82 -24.53
CA TYR A 173 17.49 5.23 -23.41
C TYR A 173 17.61 4.31 -22.19
N PHE A 174 17.60 2.99 -22.39
CA PHE A 174 17.72 2.02 -21.30
C PHE A 174 19.06 2.15 -20.56
N THR A 175 20.17 2.29 -21.30
CA THR A 175 21.50 2.44 -20.69
C THR A 175 21.65 3.78 -19.97
N ALA A 176 21.12 4.87 -20.53
CA ALA A 176 21.14 6.20 -19.93
C ALA A 176 20.29 6.29 -18.64
N ASN A 177 19.23 5.48 -18.53
CA ASN A 177 18.31 5.50 -17.39
C ASN A 177 18.41 4.22 -16.53
N ALA A 178 19.53 3.49 -16.59
CA ALA A 178 19.69 2.22 -15.88
C ALA A 178 19.57 2.37 -14.35
N GLU A 179 19.93 3.54 -13.79
CA GLU A 179 19.81 3.82 -12.36
C GLU A 179 18.35 3.84 -11.89
N VAL A 180 17.43 4.28 -12.75
CA VAL A 180 15.99 4.33 -12.48
C VAL A 180 15.44 2.93 -12.17
N LEU A 181 16.03 1.89 -12.75
CA LEU A 181 15.58 0.49 -12.59
C LEU A 181 15.72 -0.03 -11.16
N TRP A 182 16.66 0.50 -10.37
CA TRP A 182 16.79 0.13 -8.96
C TRP A 182 16.25 1.21 -8.01
N GLN A 183 16.38 2.50 -8.38
CA GLN A 183 15.89 3.62 -7.58
C GLN A 183 14.36 3.61 -7.46
N VAL A 184 13.63 3.42 -8.57
CA VAL A 184 12.16 3.40 -8.56
C VAL A 184 11.60 2.28 -7.68
N PRO A 185 11.96 0.99 -7.86
CA PRO A 185 11.39 -0.05 -7.01
C PRO A 185 11.80 0.12 -5.54
N LEU A 186 13.01 0.58 -5.24
CA LEU A 186 13.42 0.82 -3.86
C LEU A 186 12.61 1.96 -3.21
N ALA A 187 12.44 3.07 -3.91
CA ALA A 187 11.67 4.21 -3.42
C ALA A 187 10.18 3.88 -3.28
N VAL A 188 9.59 3.23 -4.28
CA VAL A 188 8.19 2.79 -4.21
C VAL A 188 8.00 1.77 -3.10
N ALA A 189 8.97 0.88 -2.85
CA ALA A 189 8.91 -0.07 -1.73
C ALA A 189 8.95 0.65 -0.37
N ALA A 190 9.78 1.69 -0.22
CA ALA A 190 9.81 2.50 1.00
C ALA A 190 8.46 3.20 1.25
N VAL A 191 7.88 3.82 0.22
CA VAL A 191 6.56 4.46 0.31
C VAL A 191 5.47 3.42 0.64
N ALA A 192 5.48 2.28 -0.06
CA ALA A 192 4.49 1.23 0.11
C ALA A 192 4.54 0.61 1.51
N LEU A 193 5.73 0.35 2.03
CA LEU A 193 5.91 -0.20 3.39
C LEU A 193 5.36 0.76 4.44
N PHE A 194 5.71 2.05 4.33
CA PHE A 194 5.30 3.08 5.28
C PHE A 194 3.78 3.19 5.36
N TYR A 195 3.12 3.39 4.22
CA TYR A 195 1.66 3.51 4.18
C TYR A 195 0.94 2.22 4.55
N ALA A 196 1.45 1.06 4.13
CA ALA A 196 0.85 -0.22 4.49
C ALA A 196 0.86 -0.45 6.00
N VAL A 197 2.03 -0.27 6.63
CA VAL A 197 2.21 -0.49 8.07
C VAL A 197 1.38 0.51 8.87
N LEU A 198 1.45 1.79 8.54
CA LEU A 198 0.73 2.84 9.25
C LEU A 198 -0.79 2.67 9.14
N ALA A 199 -1.31 2.45 7.93
CA ALA A 199 -2.75 2.28 7.71
C ALA A 199 -3.29 1.01 8.38
N LEU A 200 -2.52 -0.09 8.40
CA LEU A 200 -2.88 -1.30 9.12
C LEU A 200 -2.87 -1.10 10.65
N ALA A 201 -1.87 -0.38 11.18
CA ALA A 201 -1.81 -0.04 12.61
C ALA A 201 -3.03 0.77 13.04
N LEU A 202 -3.39 1.82 12.30
CA LEU A 202 -4.59 2.62 12.57
C LEU A 202 -5.87 1.79 12.43
N SER A 203 -5.96 0.95 11.39
CA SER A 203 -7.10 0.06 11.19
C SER A 203 -7.25 -0.97 12.32
N ALA A 204 -6.15 -1.43 12.92
CA ALA A 204 -6.17 -2.40 14.02
C ALA A 204 -6.76 -1.84 15.33
N THR A 205 -6.92 -0.51 15.44
CA THR A 205 -7.60 0.12 16.59
C THR A 205 -9.12 -0.07 16.53
N THR A 206 -9.71 -0.17 15.34
CA THR A 206 -11.17 -0.17 15.14
C THR A 206 -11.70 -1.43 14.45
N THR A 207 -12.98 -1.75 14.66
CA THR A 207 -13.68 -2.86 13.98
C THR A 207 -14.52 -2.38 12.80
N LYS A 208 -14.71 -1.06 12.67
CA LYS A 208 -15.49 -0.44 11.59
C LYS A 208 -14.55 -0.01 10.47
N ARG A 209 -14.80 -0.51 9.24
CA ARG A 209 -13.95 -0.22 8.07
C ARG A 209 -13.84 1.27 7.79
N VAL A 210 -14.98 1.96 7.83
CA VAL A 210 -15.09 3.41 7.59
C VAL A 210 -14.22 4.19 8.56
N VAL A 211 -14.29 3.85 9.86
CA VAL A 211 -13.49 4.52 10.90
C VAL A 211 -11.99 4.30 10.65
N GLY A 212 -11.58 3.10 10.24
CA GLY A 212 -10.16 2.82 9.98
C GLY A 212 -9.61 3.64 8.82
N GLY A 213 -10.38 3.76 7.74
CA GLY A 213 -10.00 4.60 6.60
C GLY A 213 -9.98 6.10 6.94
N VAL A 214 -10.98 6.57 7.69
CA VAL A 214 -11.04 7.98 8.14
C VAL A 214 -9.90 8.32 9.09
N LEU A 215 -9.50 7.41 9.98
CA LEU A 215 -8.34 7.64 10.86
C LEU A 215 -7.05 7.81 10.06
N PHE A 216 -6.83 6.95 9.06
CA PHE A 216 -5.65 7.07 8.20
C PHE A 216 -5.66 8.35 7.36
N LEU A 217 -6.75 8.63 6.65
CA LEU A 217 -6.85 9.84 5.82
C LEU A 217 -6.84 11.11 6.66
N GLY A 218 -7.56 11.12 7.78
CA GLY A 218 -7.60 12.26 8.70
C GLY A 218 -6.21 12.58 9.24
N LEU A 219 -5.48 11.58 9.73
CA LEU A 219 -4.10 11.78 10.18
C LEU A 219 -3.21 12.29 9.05
N ALA A 220 -3.30 11.68 7.86
CA ALA A 220 -2.49 12.04 6.70
C ALA A 220 -2.73 13.49 6.25
N LEU A 221 -3.99 13.89 6.10
CA LEU A 221 -4.36 15.22 5.62
C LEU A 221 -4.07 16.30 6.66
N ILE A 222 -4.47 16.10 7.93
CA ILE A 222 -4.25 17.09 8.98
C ILE A 222 -2.76 17.36 9.18
N THR A 223 -1.94 16.32 9.25
CA THR A 223 -0.49 16.50 9.42
C THR A 223 0.17 17.14 8.19
N SER A 224 -0.31 16.85 6.98
CA SER A 224 0.17 17.52 5.77
C SER A 224 -0.17 19.01 5.75
N THR A 225 -1.41 19.37 6.06
CA THR A 225 -1.82 20.79 6.12
C THR A 225 -1.03 21.56 7.16
N ILE A 226 -0.79 20.98 8.35
CA ILE A 226 0.05 21.62 9.37
C ILE A 226 1.48 21.82 8.86
N ALA A 227 2.06 20.79 8.24
CA ALA A 227 3.40 20.87 7.69
C ALA A 227 3.52 21.93 6.57
N GLU A 228 2.54 22.00 5.67
CA GLU A 228 2.47 23.00 4.59
C GLU A 228 2.44 24.42 5.14
N VAL A 229 1.57 24.70 6.13
CA VAL A 229 1.51 26.01 6.79
C VAL A 229 2.84 26.36 7.48
N MET A 230 3.47 25.39 8.16
CA MET A 230 4.77 25.64 8.80
C MET A 230 5.90 25.87 7.80
N VAL A 231 5.86 25.21 6.64
CA VAL A 231 6.80 25.44 5.54
C VAL A 231 6.62 26.84 4.97
N GLU A 232 5.37 27.27 4.76
CA GLU A 232 5.05 28.61 4.25
C GLU A 232 5.49 29.72 5.21
N VAL A 233 5.27 29.56 6.52
CA VAL A 233 5.65 30.55 7.54
C VAL A 233 7.17 30.66 7.72
N ASN A 234 7.93 29.61 7.41
CA ASN A 234 9.38 29.56 7.56
C ASN A 234 10.13 29.74 6.22
N ASP A 235 9.63 30.57 5.31
CA ASP A 235 10.25 30.89 4.01
C ASP A 235 10.58 29.65 3.16
N GLY A 236 9.81 28.57 3.31
CA GLY A 236 9.94 27.35 2.52
C GLY A 236 10.91 26.31 3.06
N GLN A 237 11.69 26.58 4.12
CA GLN A 237 12.67 25.62 4.67
C GLN A 237 12.47 25.39 6.18
N THR A 238 12.05 24.19 6.54
CA THR A 238 11.77 23.85 7.95
C THR A 238 11.71 22.36 8.22
N ALA A 239 12.18 21.95 9.40
CA ALA A 239 12.12 20.55 9.84
C ALA A 239 10.68 20.11 10.13
N TRP A 240 9.76 21.06 10.30
CA TRP A 240 8.33 20.81 10.46
C TRP A 240 7.71 20.10 9.26
N SER A 241 8.34 20.13 8.08
CA SER A 241 7.85 19.36 6.93
C SER A 241 7.82 17.85 7.20
N LEU A 242 8.69 17.36 8.09
CA LEU A 242 8.76 15.95 8.47
C LEU A 242 7.52 15.45 9.22
N VAL A 243 6.72 16.35 9.79
CA VAL A 243 5.46 15.99 10.47
C VAL A 243 4.41 15.48 9.47
N SER A 244 4.49 15.89 8.20
CA SER A 244 3.55 15.44 7.17
C SER A 244 3.65 13.93 6.99
N VAL A 245 2.60 13.20 7.38
CA VAL A 245 2.53 11.75 7.14
C VAL A 245 2.50 11.43 5.64
N ILE A 246 1.97 12.35 4.82
CA ILE A 246 1.98 12.22 3.36
C ILE A 246 3.39 12.48 2.81
N GLY A 247 4.06 13.55 3.26
CA GLY A 247 5.34 14.00 2.73
C GLY A 247 6.54 13.18 3.21
N LEU A 248 6.48 12.62 4.42
CA LEU A 248 7.60 11.93 5.07
C LEU A 248 8.25 10.83 4.21
N PRO A 249 7.52 9.84 3.65
CA PRO A 249 8.16 8.81 2.83
C PRO A 249 8.74 9.37 1.51
N PHE A 250 8.31 10.55 1.06
CA PHE A 250 8.86 11.20 -0.13
C PHE A 250 10.23 11.83 0.12
N HIS A 251 10.52 12.30 1.34
CA HIS A 251 11.88 12.72 1.69
C HIS A 251 12.86 11.55 1.63
N VAL A 252 12.44 10.33 2.01
CA VAL A 252 13.27 9.12 1.89
C VAL A 252 13.43 8.72 0.41
N ARG A 253 12.37 8.84 -0.40
CA ARG A 253 12.48 8.70 -1.87
C ARG A 253 13.53 9.66 -2.42
N ASP A 254 13.48 10.94 -2.07
CA ASP A 254 14.37 11.95 -2.64
C ASP A 254 15.84 11.64 -2.31
N LEU A 255 16.11 11.13 -1.10
CA LEU A 255 17.45 10.63 -0.75
C LEU A 255 17.89 9.43 -1.59
N ILE A 256 16.97 8.52 -1.96
CA ILE A 256 17.28 7.37 -2.82
C ILE A 256 17.64 7.82 -4.24
N PHE A 257 16.96 8.85 -4.76
CA PHE A 257 17.21 9.36 -6.12
C PHE A 257 18.41 10.30 -6.19
N LEU A 258 18.56 11.22 -5.22
CA LEU A 258 19.56 12.29 -5.27
C LEU A 258 20.82 11.99 -4.44
N GLY A 259 20.75 11.05 -3.49
CA GLY A 259 21.80 10.82 -2.50
C GLY A 259 21.91 11.90 -1.41
N HIS A 260 21.21 13.02 -1.57
CA HIS A 260 21.18 14.15 -0.63
C HIS A 260 19.76 14.73 -0.54
N THR A 261 19.50 15.58 0.47
CA THR A 261 18.23 16.31 0.54
C THR A 261 18.11 17.26 -0.65
N ASP A 262 16.90 17.40 -1.20
CA ASP A 262 16.67 18.37 -2.26
C ASP A 262 16.93 19.78 -1.71
N ARG A 263 17.92 20.48 -2.29
CA ARG A 263 18.33 21.84 -1.87
C ARG A 263 17.21 22.86 -2.05
N ARG A 264 16.28 22.62 -2.98
CA ARG A 264 15.10 23.45 -3.20
C ARG A 264 13.88 22.96 -2.41
N GLY A 265 13.97 21.79 -1.78
CA GLY A 265 12.91 21.22 -0.95
C GLY A 265 12.91 21.81 0.46
N SER A 266 11.87 21.45 1.23
CA SER A 266 11.67 21.96 2.59
C SER A 266 12.78 21.62 3.59
N LEU A 267 13.64 20.65 3.28
CA LEU A 267 14.79 20.25 4.10
C LEU A 267 16.13 20.75 3.55
N GLY A 268 16.12 21.55 2.47
CA GLY A 268 17.32 21.89 1.70
C GLY A 268 18.39 22.68 2.48
N GLY A 269 17.98 23.54 3.40
CA GLY A 269 18.86 24.35 4.26
C GLY A 269 19.08 23.78 5.66
N ILE A 270 18.60 22.55 5.93
CA ILE A 270 18.62 21.97 7.29
C ILE A 270 19.77 20.99 7.42
N GLU A 271 20.69 21.31 8.31
CA GLU A 271 21.79 20.41 8.66
C GLU A 271 21.25 19.07 9.19
N GLY A 272 21.66 17.97 8.56
CA GLY A 272 21.20 16.63 8.94
C GLY A 272 19.74 16.30 8.57
N GLY A 273 19.03 17.14 7.79
CA GLY A 273 17.62 16.93 7.46
C GLY A 273 17.31 15.56 6.85
N GLY A 274 18.23 15.01 6.04
CA GLY A 274 18.08 13.67 5.48
C GLY A 274 18.12 12.55 6.52
N ALA A 275 19.05 12.65 7.48
CA ALA A 275 19.14 11.70 8.59
C ALA A 275 17.90 11.78 9.51
N MET A 276 17.39 13.00 9.74
CA MET A 276 16.14 13.21 10.49
C MET A 276 14.94 12.56 9.78
N ALA A 277 14.83 12.72 8.45
CA ALA A 277 13.77 12.09 7.65
C ALA A 277 13.79 10.56 7.76
N VAL A 278 14.97 9.96 7.58
CA VAL A 278 15.15 8.50 7.69
C VAL A 278 14.88 8.03 9.13
N GLY A 279 15.40 8.75 10.13
CA GLY A 279 15.19 8.42 11.54
C GLY A 279 13.70 8.42 11.92
N LEU A 280 12.96 9.45 11.51
CA LEU A 280 11.52 9.54 11.78
C LEU A 280 10.73 8.49 11.00
N TYR A 281 11.10 8.22 9.73
CA TYR A 281 10.52 7.13 8.95
C TYR A 281 10.66 5.79 9.66
N VAL A 282 11.88 5.43 10.07
CA VAL A 282 12.15 4.17 10.75
C VAL A 282 11.39 4.10 12.08
N LEU A 283 11.35 5.20 12.82
CA LEU A 283 10.60 5.29 14.08
C LEU A 283 9.11 5.00 13.87
N VAL A 284 8.46 5.68 12.92
CA VAL A 284 7.01 5.51 12.65
C VAL A 284 6.71 4.08 12.21
N VAL A 285 7.53 3.50 11.32
CA VAL A 285 7.39 2.12 10.87
C VAL A 285 7.59 1.14 12.03
N ALA A 286 8.65 1.31 12.83
CA ALA A 286 8.95 0.44 13.96
C ALA A 286 7.86 0.49 15.03
N VAL A 287 7.38 1.68 15.41
CA VAL A 287 6.30 1.88 16.38
C VAL A 287 5.00 1.23 15.89
N SER A 288 4.67 1.41 14.61
CA SER A 288 3.47 0.84 14.01
C SER A 288 3.52 -0.69 13.93
N ILE A 289 4.67 -1.26 13.58
CA ILE A 289 4.89 -2.71 13.61
C ILE A 289 4.83 -3.23 15.04
N ALA A 290 5.51 -2.60 15.99
CA ALA A 290 5.48 -3.00 17.40
C ALA A 290 4.06 -2.97 17.97
N PHE A 291 3.29 -1.93 17.65
CA PHE A 291 1.87 -1.83 18.00
C PHE A 291 1.06 -3.00 17.43
N LEU A 292 1.22 -3.32 16.14
CA LEU A 292 0.54 -4.46 15.51
C LEU A 292 0.93 -5.79 16.16
N LEU A 293 2.23 -6.00 16.42
CA LEU A 293 2.71 -7.23 17.04
C LEU A 293 2.13 -7.39 18.45
N LYS A 294 2.20 -6.35 19.30
CA LYS A 294 1.61 -6.39 20.64
C LYS A 294 0.11 -6.67 20.57
N ARG A 295 -0.60 -5.99 19.67
CA ARG A 295 -2.06 -6.09 19.52
C ARG A 295 -2.54 -7.50 19.15
N TYR A 296 -1.76 -8.23 18.35
CA TYR A 296 -2.13 -9.58 17.88
C TYR A 296 -1.43 -10.71 18.63
N GLN A 297 -0.51 -10.41 19.55
CA GLN A 297 -0.02 -11.37 20.53
C GLN A 297 -1.05 -11.62 21.64
N GLU A 298 -1.76 -10.58 22.09
CA GLU A 298 -2.79 -10.67 23.14
C GLU A 298 -4.05 -11.46 22.74
N VAL A 299 -4.13 -11.92 21.49
CA VAL A 299 -5.29 -12.65 20.93
C VAL A 299 -4.97 -14.15 20.74
N GLU A 300 -3.73 -14.55 20.98
CA GLU A 300 -3.32 -15.96 21.16
C GLU A 300 -3.82 -16.48 22.51
#